data_AF-A0A7K0U146-F1
#
_entry.id   AF-A0A7K0U146-F1
#
_cell.length_a   1.000
_cell.length_b   1.000
_cell.length_c   1.000
_cell.angle_alpha   90.00
_cell.angle_beta   90.00
_cell.angle_gamma   90.00
#
_symmetry.space_group_name_H-M   'P 1'
#
loop_
_entity.id
_entity.type
_entity.pdbx_description
1 polymer ?
#
loop_
_entity_poly.entity_id
_entity_poly.type
_entity_poly.pdbx_seq_one_letter_code
_entity_poly.pdbx_strand_id
1 'polypeptide(L)' 'PTVAFELGSKGDNPLAMYLCDTYTIPTNLVGHPAMSVPFGTAELGLPAGVQIMAPTLGEPVMFRVAAALEEAAK' A
#
# COMPACT_ATOMS: atom_id res chain seq x y z
N PRO A 1 4.46 5.52 6.73
CA PRO A 1 3.70 5.62 5.47
C PRO A 1 4.02 6.91 4.71
N THR A 2 4.90 6.79 3.72
CA THR A 2 5.40 7.90 2.89
C THR A 2 5.47 7.40 1.45
N VAL A 3 5.73 8.30 0.50
CA VAL A 3 6.23 7.91 -0.82
C VAL A 3 7.59 7.20 -0.71
N ALA A 4 8.07 6.64 -1.84
CA ALA A 4 9.37 6.00 -1.90
C ALA A 4 10.48 6.94 -1.38
N PHE A 5 11.38 6.39 -0.56
CA PHE A 5 12.53 7.11 -0.02
C PHE A 5 13.80 6.79 -0.82
N GLU A 6 14.83 7.62 -0.70
CA GLU A 6 16.09 7.41 -1.41
C GLU A 6 16.84 6.16 -0.93
N LEU A 7 17.59 5.53 -1.84
CA LEU A 7 18.42 4.37 -1.53
C LEU A 7 19.41 4.69 -0.39
N GLY A 8 19.51 3.78 0.58
CA GLY A 8 20.40 3.93 1.74
C GLY A 8 19.89 4.85 2.86
N SER A 9 18.88 5.69 2.62
CA SER A 9 18.39 6.67 3.61
C SER A 9 17.85 6.07 4.92
N LYS A 10 17.55 4.77 4.93
CA LYS A 10 17.07 4.02 6.11
C LYS A 10 17.99 2.86 6.52
N GLY A 11 19.25 2.83 6.03
CA GLY A 11 20.19 1.73 6.29
C GLY A 11 20.77 1.73 7.71
N ASP A 12 21.04 2.91 8.26
CA ASP A 12 21.73 3.05 9.56
C ASP A 12 20.82 2.84 10.78
N ASN A 13 19.50 2.91 10.58
CA ASN A 13 18.51 2.67 11.62
C ASN A 13 17.49 1.61 11.16
N PRO A 14 17.62 0.35 11.59
CA PRO A 14 16.72 -0.73 11.15
C PRO A 14 15.26 -0.49 11.55
N LEU A 15 15.00 0.20 12.66
CA LEU A 15 13.63 0.53 13.09
C LEU A 15 12.95 1.49 12.12
N ALA A 16 13.70 2.41 11.50
CA ALA A 16 13.16 3.33 10.50
C ALA A 16 12.65 2.59 9.25
N MET A 17 13.26 1.45 8.92
CA MET A 17 12.81 0.57 7.85
C MET A 17 11.53 -0.18 8.23
N TYR A 18 11.42 -0.72 9.45
CA TYR A 18 10.22 -1.44 9.89
C TYR A 18 8.96 -0.57 9.93
N LEU A 19 9.11 0.72 10.22
CA LEU A 19 8.00 1.68 10.18
C LEU A 19 7.41 1.89 8.76
N CYS A 20 8.07 1.39 7.70
CA CYS A 20 7.48 1.35 6.36
C CYS A 20 6.27 0.41 6.31
N ASP A 21 6.26 -0.65 7.12
CA ASP A 21 5.30 -1.75 7.01
C ASP A 21 4.09 -1.59 7.97
N THR A 22 3.97 -0.44 8.63
CA THR A 22 2.88 -0.17 9.61
C THR A 22 1.48 -0.44 9.04
N TYR A 23 1.27 -0.19 7.73
CA TYR A 23 -0.03 -0.43 7.10
C TYR A 23 -0.13 -1.77 6.37
N THR A 24 0.99 -2.44 6.08
CA THR A 24 0.99 -3.72 5.38
C THR A 24 0.91 -4.90 6.34
N ILE A 25 1.65 -4.90 7.45
CA ILE A 25 1.70 -6.00 8.42
C ILE A 25 0.33 -6.49 8.92
N PRO A 26 -0.66 -5.61 9.24
CA PRO A 26 -1.94 -6.08 9.76
C PRO A 26 -2.57 -7.17 8.88
N THR A 27 -2.53 -7.03 7.56
CA THR A 27 -3.16 -8.00 6.65
C THR A 27 -2.50 -9.37 6.71
N ASN A 28 -1.18 -9.43 6.91
CA ASN A 28 -0.44 -10.68 7.07
C ASN A 28 -0.81 -11.40 8.37
N LEU A 29 -1.03 -10.64 9.46
CA LEU A 29 -1.36 -11.19 10.77
C LEU A 29 -2.78 -11.75 10.85
N VAL A 30 -3.76 -11.08 10.22
CA VAL A 30 -5.15 -11.58 10.16
C VAL A 30 -5.41 -12.55 9.00
N GLY A 31 -4.48 -12.69 8.05
CA GLY A 31 -4.65 -13.58 6.88
C GLY A 31 -5.70 -13.08 5.89
N HIS A 32 -5.98 -11.77 5.90
CA HIS A 32 -6.90 -11.14 4.96
C HIS A 32 -6.20 -10.89 3.60
N PRO A 33 -6.91 -11.02 2.47
CA PRO A 33 -6.40 -10.53 1.19
C PRO A 33 -6.29 -8.99 1.21
N ALA A 34 -5.20 -8.50 0.61
CA ALA A 34 -4.96 -7.08 0.42
C ALA A 34 -4.32 -6.79 -0.94
N MET A 35 -4.53 -5.57 -1.44
CA MET A 35 -3.98 -5.05 -2.68
C MET A 35 -3.54 -3.60 -2.49
N SER A 36 -2.47 -3.19 -3.17
CA SER A 36 -2.10 -1.79 -3.35
C SER A 36 -2.40 -1.36 -4.79
N VAL A 37 -3.16 -0.27 -4.96
CA VAL A 37 -3.53 0.28 -6.27
C VAL A 37 -2.91 1.67 -6.41
N PRO A 38 -2.15 1.97 -7.49
CA PRO A 38 -1.67 3.33 -7.74
C PRO A 38 -2.83 4.32 -7.82
N PHE A 39 -2.76 5.43 -7.10
CA PHE A 39 -3.81 6.43 -7.07
C PHE A 39 -3.20 7.85 -7.05
N GLY A 40 -2.59 8.20 -8.16
CA GLY A 40 -1.99 9.50 -8.40
C GLY A 40 -0.55 9.66 -7.91
N THR A 41 -0.13 10.92 -7.89
CA THR A 41 1.23 11.35 -7.57
C THR A 41 1.20 12.17 -6.28
N ALA A 42 2.11 11.87 -5.36
CA ALA A 42 2.23 12.58 -4.10
C ALA A 42 3.52 13.43 -4.10
N GLU A 43 4.12 13.62 -2.92
CA GLU A 43 5.31 14.43 -2.74
C GLU A 43 6.45 13.98 -3.67
N LEU A 44 7.28 14.95 -4.09
CA LEU A 44 8.44 14.72 -4.95
C LEU A 44 8.12 14.11 -6.33
N GLY A 45 6.85 14.16 -6.77
CA GLY A 45 6.46 13.60 -8.07
C GLY A 45 6.41 12.07 -8.08
N LEU A 46 6.38 11.44 -6.90
CA LEU A 46 6.44 9.98 -6.77
C LEU A 46 5.04 9.34 -6.69
N PRO A 47 4.85 8.10 -7.16
CA PRO A 47 3.57 7.40 -7.08
C PRO A 47 3.10 7.21 -5.63
N ALA A 48 1.81 7.40 -5.40
CA ALA A 48 1.14 7.00 -4.16
C ALA A 48 0.20 5.82 -4.40
N GLY A 49 0.13 4.90 -3.44
CA GLY A 49 -0.75 3.74 -3.48
C GLY A 49 -1.87 3.84 -2.44
N VAL A 50 -3.06 3.38 -2.80
CA VAL A 50 -4.18 3.14 -1.88
C VAL A 50 -4.22 1.65 -1.56
N GLN A 51 -4.22 1.31 -0.27
CA GLN A 51 -4.34 -0.07 0.20
C GLN A 51 -5.81 -0.44 0.39
N ILE A 52 -6.21 -1.56 -0.20
CA ILE A 52 -7.52 -2.18 -0.03
C ILE A 52 -7.31 -3.48 0.73
N MET A 53 -8.07 -3.69 1.81
CA MET A 53 -8.14 -4.97 2.51
C MET A 53 -9.57 -5.49 2.40
N ALA A 54 -9.73 -6.79 2.20
CA ALA A 54 -11.02 -7.45 2.20
C ALA A 54 -11.04 -8.59 3.24
N PRO A 55 -12.23 -9.06 3.68
CA PRO A 55 -12.33 -10.26 4.51
C PRO A 55 -11.70 -11.48 3.81
N THR A 56 -11.40 -12.52 4.58
CA THR A 56 -10.92 -13.82 4.07
C THR A 56 -11.79 -14.31 2.91
N LEU A 57 -11.14 -14.69 1.79
CA LEU A 57 -11.79 -15.09 0.53
C LEU A 57 -12.66 -14.00 -0.14
N GLY A 58 -12.44 -12.73 0.22
CA GLY A 58 -13.16 -11.56 -0.28
C GLY A 58 -12.57 -10.91 -1.54
N GLU A 59 -11.62 -11.57 -2.22
CA GLU A 59 -10.94 -11.05 -3.41
C GLU A 59 -11.89 -10.54 -4.50
N PRO A 60 -13.03 -11.19 -4.81
CA PRO A 60 -13.94 -10.68 -5.84
C PRO A 60 -14.47 -9.26 -5.56
N VAL A 61 -14.71 -8.91 -4.29
CA VAL A 61 -15.10 -7.55 -3.91
C VAL A 61 -13.90 -6.62 -3.92
N MET A 62 -12.74 -7.09 -3.44
CA MET A 62 -11.48 -6.34 -3.49
C MET A 62 -11.14 -5.89 -4.92
N PHE A 63 -11.27 -6.78 -5.91
CA PHE A 63 -11.03 -6.46 -7.32
C PHE A 63 -12.04 -5.45 -7.87
N ARG A 64 -13.31 -5.48 -7.44
CA ARG A 64 -14.31 -4.48 -7.86
C ARG A 64 -13.97 -3.09 -7.32
N VAL A 65 -13.54 -3.02 -6.05
CA VAL A 65 -13.07 -1.75 -5.45
C VAL A 65 -11.81 -1.26 -6.16
N ALA A 66 -10.86 -2.15 -6.45
CA ALA A 66 -9.65 -1.81 -7.18
C ALA A 66 -9.95 -1.26 -8.58
N ALA A 67 -10.88 -1.86 -9.32
CA ALA A 67 -11.29 -1.37 -10.64
C ALA A 67 -11.94 0.01 -10.56
N ALA A 68 -12.75 0.29 -9.53
CA ALA A 68 -13.33 1.62 -9.32
C ALA A 68 -12.25 2.67 -8.98
N LEU A 69 -11.24 2.30 -8.19
CA LEU A 69 -10.10 3.17 -7.90
C LEU A 69 -9.25 3.42 -9.14
N GLU A 70 -8.98 2.40 -9.96
CA GLU A 70 -8.26 2.54 -11.21
C GLU A 70 -8.99 3.48 -12.17
N GLU A 71 -10.31 3.33 -12.33
CA GLU A 71 -11.11 4.22 -13.18
C GLU A 71 -11.10 5.67 -12.69
N ALA A 72 -11.17 5.88 -11.37
CA ALA A 72 -11.14 7.22 -10.77
C ALA A 72 -9.74 7.87 -10.77
N ALA A 73 -8.68 7.09 -10.99
CA ALA A 73 -7.29 7.57 -11.06
C ALA A 73 -6.85 7.96 -12.47
N LYS A 74 -7.65 7.63 -13.49
CA LYS A 74 -7.47 8.12 -14.87
C LYS A 74 -7.76 9.62 -14.96
#